data_AF-A0A0Q4DJK2-F1
#
_entry.id   AF-A0A0Q4DJK2-F1
#
_cell.length_a   1.000
_cell.length_b   1.000
_cell.length_c   1.000
_cell.angle_alpha   90.00
_cell.angle_beta   90.00
_cell.angle_gamma   90.00
#
_symmetry.space_group_name_H-M   'P 1'
#
loop_
_entity.id
_entity.type
_entity.pdbx_description
1 polymer ?
#
loop_
_entity_poly.entity_id
_entity_poly.type
_entity_poly.pdbx_seq_one_letter_code
_entity_poly.pdbx_strand_id
1 'polypeptide(L)'
;MRSAKAIFQSSFSGDLSVTVVLSPDVVQPGYTVTAEALGPVLGIVSRSAEEMNVGGVVFYAEDEQGIDVSMVRATEDLGIAEALDGSALLLTPERLETLSRK
;
A
#
# COMPACT_ATOMS: atom_id res chain seq x y z
N MET A 1 -10.58 -12.73 -41.55
CA MET A 1 -9.94 -12.63 -40.22
C MET A 1 -11.02 -12.54 -39.16
N ARG A 2 -11.07 -13.46 -38.20
CA ARG A 2 -11.86 -13.28 -36.97
C ARG A 2 -10.95 -12.62 -35.94
N SER A 3 -11.18 -11.34 -35.64
CA SER A 3 -10.48 -10.65 -34.55
C SER A 3 -11.28 -10.88 -33.28
N ALA A 4 -10.69 -11.49 -32.26
CA ALA A 4 -11.25 -11.48 -30.92
C ALA A 4 -11.03 -10.09 -30.34
N LYS A 5 -12.12 -9.40 -29.96
CA LYS A 5 -12.07 -8.11 -29.28
C LYS A 5 -12.13 -8.39 -27.78
N ALA A 6 -11.05 -8.09 -27.05
CA ALA A 6 -11.08 -8.15 -25.60
C ALA A 6 -12.05 -7.09 -25.09
N ILE A 7 -13.04 -7.51 -24.30
CA ILE A 7 -13.92 -6.61 -23.55
C ILE A 7 -13.33 -6.55 -22.16
N PHE A 8 -12.62 -5.45 -21.87
CA PHE A 8 -12.17 -5.16 -20.52
C PHE A 8 -13.37 -4.61 -19.75
N GLN A 9 -13.70 -5.19 -18.60
CA GLN A 9 -14.69 -4.59 -17.72
C GLN A 9 -14.18 -3.22 -17.26
N SER A 10 -15.05 -2.22 -17.28
CA SER A 10 -14.74 -0.85 -16.85
C SER A 10 -14.51 -0.72 -15.34
N SER A 11 -14.69 -1.79 -14.59
CA SER A 11 -14.45 -1.85 -13.15
C SER A 11 -14.07 -3.27 -12.71
N PHE A 12 -13.14 -3.34 -11.79
CA PHE A 12 -12.78 -4.54 -11.03
C PHE A 12 -13.19 -4.27 -9.58
N SER A 13 -14.15 -5.02 -9.02
CA SER A 13 -14.42 -4.99 -7.58
C SER A 13 -13.65 -6.14 -6.93
N GLY A 14 -12.55 -5.83 -6.28
CA GLY A 14 -11.77 -6.78 -5.51
C GLY A 14 -10.79 -6.03 -4.62
N ASP A 15 -10.31 -6.72 -3.59
CA ASP A 15 -9.30 -6.21 -2.68
C ASP A 15 -7.92 -6.55 -3.22
N LEU A 16 -7.00 -5.58 -3.18
CA LEU A 16 -5.60 -5.80 -3.54
C LEU A 16 -4.80 -6.00 -2.27
N SER A 17 -4.16 -7.16 -2.12
CA SER A 17 -3.14 -7.37 -1.08
C SER A 17 -1.75 -7.08 -1.65
N VAL A 18 -1.01 -6.19 -0.99
CA VAL A 18 0.36 -5.81 -1.38
C VAL A 18 1.28 -6.10 -0.20
N THR A 19 2.30 -6.91 -0.44
CA THR A 19 3.43 -7.05 0.49
C THR A 19 4.63 -6.37 -0.13
N VAL A 20 5.22 -5.41 0.58
CA VAL A 20 6.45 -4.75 0.19
C VAL A 20 7.60 -5.27 1.03
N VAL A 21 8.63 -5.75 0.35
CA VAL A 21 9.91 -6.10 0.96
C VAL A 21 10.77 -4.83 1.00
N LEU A 22 11.09 -4.38 2.19
CA LEU A 22 11.90 -3.19 2.47
C LEU A 22 13.38 -3.57 2.49
N SER A 23 14.19 -2.74 1.83
CA SER A 23 15.64 -2.87 1.87
C SER A 23 16.18 -2.66 3.30
N PRO A 24 17.29 -3.30 3.69
CA PRO A 24 17.82 -3.23 5.07
C PRO A 24 18.20 -1.81 5.51
N ASP A 25 18.53 -0.92 4.58
CA ASP A 25 18.93 0.47 4.85
C ASP A 25 17.76 1.38 5.25
N VAL A 26 16.51 0.99 4.94
CA VAL A 26 15.31 1.73 5.35
C VAL A 26 14.65 1.16 6.61
N VAL A 27 15.02 -0.06 7.02
CA VAL A 27 14.54 -0.69 8.25
C VAL A 27 15.36 -0.17 9.44
N GLN A 28 14.67 0.49 10.37
CA GLN A 28 15.29 1.09 11.55
C GLN A 28 15.46 0.07 12.70
N PRO A 29 16.35 0.36 13.67
CA PRO A 29 16.44 -0.41 14.90
C PRO A 29 15.07 -0.59 15.58
N GLY A 30 14.75 -1.84 15.93
CA GLY A 30 13.44 -2.20 16.46
C GLY A 30 12.42 -2.63 15.41
N TYR A 31 12.85 -2.92 14.17
CA TYR A 31 11.99 -3.36 13.07
C TYR A 31 10.85 -2.37 12.79
N THR A 32 11.23 -1.11 12.56
CA THR A 32 10.29 -0.04 12.20
C THR A 32 10.71 0.64 10.91
N VAL A 33 9.79 1.34 10.26
CA VAL A 33 10.07 2.19 9.08
C VAL A 33 9.68 3.64 9.36
N THR A 34 10.32 4.61 8.68
CA THR A 34 9.96 6.03 8.77
C THR A 34 8.85 6.40 7.80
N ALA A 35 8.15 7.50 8.09
CA ALA A 35 7.24 8.12 7.13
C ALA A 35 7.93 8.53 5.82
N GLU A 36 9.18 9.00 5.89
CA GLU A 36 9.97 9.40 4.72
C GLU A 36 10.23 8.22 3.76
N ALA A 37 10.51 7.03 4.30
CA ALA A 37 10.71 5.83 3.50
C ALA A 37 9.38 5.19 3.04
N LEU A 38 8.37 5.13 3.92
CA LEU A 38 7.10 4.47 3.64
C LEU A 38 6.18 5.30 2.73
N GLY A 39 6.17 6.62 2.88
CA GLY A 39 5.27 7.53 2.17
C GLY A 39 5.33 7.39 0.64
N PRO A 40 6.51 7.43 0.00
CA PRO A 40 6.64 7.25 -1.44
C PRO A 40 6.09 5.90 -1.95
N VAL A 41 6.29 4.82 -1.18
CA VAL A 41 5.76 3.49 -1.50
C VAL A 41 4.24 3.49 -1.47
N LEU A 42 3.65 4.06 -0.41
CA LEU A 42 2.20 4.20 -0.28
C LEU A 42 1.60 5.06 -1.40
N GLY A 43 2.30 6.11 -1.83
CA GLY A 43 1.87 6.95 -2.96
C GLY A 43 1.81 6.18 -4.28
N ILE A 44 2.81 5.33 -4.56
CA ILE A 44 2.82 4.45 -5.73
C ILE A 44 1.66 3.45 -5.67
N VAL A 45 1.52 2.74 -4.55
CA VAL A 45 0.44 1.75 -4.36
C VAL A 45 -0.93 2.41 -4.51
N SER A 46 -1.12 3.61 -3.95
CA SER A 46 -2.38 4.33 -4.01
C SER A 46 -2.73 4.74 -5.43
N ARG A 47 -1.76 5.28 -6.20
CA ARG A 47 -1.97 5.63 -7.60
C ARG A 47 -2.30 4.41 -8.46
N SER A 48 -1.58 3.30 -8.28
CA SER A 48 -1.86 2.07 -9.01
C SER A 48 -3.23 1.49 -8.65
N ALA A 49 -3.63 1.55 -7.38
CA ALA A 49 -4.95 1.12 -6.94
C ALA A 49 -6.07 1.98 -7.56
N GLU A 50 -5.87 3.30 -7.65
CA GLU A 50 -6.79 4.24 -8.32
C GLU A 50 -6.90 3.93 -9.83
N GLU A 51 -5.78 3.75 -10.53
CA GLU A 51 -5.75 3.38 -11.95
C GLU A 51 -6.44 2.04 -12.24
N MET A 52 -6.35 1.09 -11.31
CA MET A 52 -6.99 -0.21 -11.40
C MET A 52 -8.46 -0.21 -10.93
N ASN A 53 -8.95 0.92 -10.39
CA ASN A 53 -10.28 1.06 -9.81
C ASN A 53 -10.56 0.03 -8.69
N VAL A 54 -9.55 -0.22 -7.84
CA VAL A 54 -9.59 -1.18 -6.72
C VAL A 54 -10.42 -0.63 -5.56
N GLY A 55 -11.22 -1.49 -4.91
CA GLY A 55 -12.12 -1.09 -3.82
C GLY A 55 -11.44 -0.92 -2.45
N GLY A 56 -10.22 -1.44 -2.30
CA GLY A 56 -9.41 -1.30 -1.09
C GLY A 56 -8.07 -2.00 -1.23
N VAL A 57 -7.07 -1.55 -0.47
CA VAL A 57 -5.76 -2.18 -0.39
C VAL A 57 -5.48 -2.65 1.02
N VAL A 58 -4.99 -3.88 1.14
CA VAL A 58 -4.37 -4.40 2.36
C VAL A 58 -2.86 -4.38 2.13
N PHE A 59 -2.15 -3.55 2.87
CA PHE A 59 -0.72 -3.32 2.67
C PHE A 59 0.10 -3.88 3.85
N TYR A 60 1.14 -4.64 3.53
CA TYR A 60 2.11 -5.20 4.48
C TYR A 60 3.52 -4.71 4.14
N ALA A 61 4.35 -4.56 5.17
CA ALA A 61 5.77 -4.29 5.03
C ALA A 61 6.56 -5.38 5.74
N GLU A 62 7.50 -5.98 5.03
CA GLU A 62 8.39 -7.02 5.55
C GLU A 62 9.85 -6.67 5.21
N ASP A 63 10.80 -7.25 5.91
CA ASP A 63 12.21 -7.21 5.51
C ASP A 63 12.56 -8.33 4.51
N GLU A 64 13.82 -8.40 4.09
CA GLU A 64 14.31 -9.43 3.15
C GLU A 64 14.20 -10.88 3.69
N GLN A 65 13.98 -11.04 4.99
CA GLN A 65 13.79 -12.35 5.65
C GLN A 65 12.31 -12.71 5.83
N GLY A 66 11.38 -11.84 5.39
CA GLY A 66 9.95 -12.01 5.57
C GLY A 66 9.48 -11.70 7.00
N ILE A 67 10.24 -10.88 7.75
CA ILE A 67 9.86 -10.42 9.08
C ILE A 67 9.05 -9.13 8.94
N ASP A 68 7.85 -9.10 9.54
CA ASP A 68 7.00 -7.91 9.59
C ASP A 68 7.77 -6.69 10.13
N VAL A 69 7.77 -5.61 9.34
CA VAL A 69 8.29 -4.30 9.73
C VAL A 69 7.13 -3.45 10.25
N SER A 70 7.25 -2.97 11.48
CA SER A 70 6.23 -2.14 12.10
C SER A 70 6.09 -0.79 11.39
N MET A 71 4.86 -0.48 11.00
CA MET A 71 4.49 0.78 10.35
C MET A 71 3.93 1.83 11.32
N VAL A 72 3.77 1.51 12.61
CA VAL A 72 3.09 2.35 13.62
C VAL A 72 3.59 3.79 13.62
N ARG A 73 4.92 4.00 13.74
CA ARG A 73 5.50 5.35 13.78
C ARG A 73 5.31 6.09 12.46
N ALA A 74 5.54 5.40 11.34
CA ALA A 74 5.36 5.99 10.03
C ALA A 74 3.91 6.43 9.80
N THR A 75 2.93 5.63 10.24
CA THR A 75 1.51 5.94 10.04
C THR A 75 1.03 7.06 10.95
N GLU A 76 1.55 7.16 12.17
CA GLU A 76 1.38 8.32 13.07
C GLU A 76 1.89 9.61 12.41
N ASP A 77 3.14 9.59 11.93
CA ASP A 77 3.78 10.73 11.28
C ASP A 77 3.09 11.14 9.96
N LEU A 78 2.55 10.17 9.22
CA LEU A 78 1.78 10.41 7.99
C LEU A 78 0.34 10.88 8.24
N GLY A 79 -0.14 10.81 9.49
CA GLY A 79 -1.51 11.16 9.89
C GLY A 79 -2.55 10.16 9.41
N ILE A 80 -2.19 8.87 9.34
CA ILE A 80 -3.06 7.75 8.89
C ILE A 80 -3.03 6.58 9.88
N ALA A 81 -2.68 6.81 11.14
CA ALA A 81 -2.54 5.76 12.16
C ALA A 81 -3.80 4.89 12.30
N GLU A 82 -4.98 5.47 12.08
CA GLU A 82 -6.26 4.80 12.12
C GLU A 82 -6.53 3.87 10.92
N ALA A 83 -5.61 3.79 9.95
CA ALA A 83 -5.61 2.76 8.89
C ALA A 83 -4.96 1.45 9.35
N LEU A 84 -4.20 1.47 10.45
CA LEU A 84 -3.44 0.32 10.89
C LEU A 84 -4.35 -0.69 11.61
N ASP A 85 -4.32 -1.94 11.15
CA ASP A 85 -4.99 -3.08 11.78
C ASP A 85 -3.99 -4.22 11.95
N GLY A 86 -3.50 -4.39 13.19
CA GLY A 86 -2.38 -5.30 13.47
C GLY A 86 -1.09 -4.86 12.76
N SER A 87 -0.54 -5.72 11.91
CA SER A 87 0.62 -5.42 11.06
C SER A 87 0.26 -4.91 9.66
N ALA A 88 -1.03 -4.86 9.32
CA ALA A 88 -1.50 -4.43 8.01
C ALA A 88 -1.98 -2.97 8.02
N LEU A 89 -1.84 -2.29 6.88
CA LEU A 89 -2.53 -1.04 6.58
C LEU A 89 -3.74 -1.31 5.70
N LEU A 90 -4.93 -0.96 6.20
CA LEU A 90 -6.19 -1.04 5.48
C LEU A 90 -6.50 0.31 4.83
N LEU A 91 -6.28 0.39 3.53
CA LEU A 91 -6.48 1.62 2.75
C LEU A 91 -7.81 1.54 2.01
N THR A 92 -8.80 2.26 2.52
CA THR A 92 -10.10 2.46 1.86
C THR A 92 -9.95 3.44 0.69
N PRO A 93 -10.92 3.52 -0.24
CA PRO A 93 -10.87 4.46 -1.37
C PRO A 93 -10.61 5.91 -0.95
N GLU A 94 -11.22 6.37 0.13
CA GLU A 94 -11.05 7.74 0.65
C GLU A 94 -9.61 8.00 1.14
N ARG A 95 -8.96 6.97 1.69
CA ARG A 95 -7.56 7.04 2.14
C ARG A 95 -6.59 6.99 0.97
N LEU A 96 -6.88 6.13 -0.03
CA LEU A 96 -6.09 6.04 -1.26
C LEU A 96 -6.06 7.39 -1.99
N GLU A 97 -7.21 8.08 -2.09
CA GLU A 97 -7.29 9.42 -2.68
C GLU A 97 -6.44 10.45 -1.91
N THR A 98 -6.40 10.34 -0.58
CA THR A 98 -5.58 11.23 0.26
C THR A 98 -4.08 10.99 0.05
N LEU A 99 -3.69 9.72 -0.07
CA LEU A 99 -2.28 9.31 -0.24
C LEU A 99 -1.77 9.49 -1.66
N SER A 100 -2.61 9.35 -2.70
CA SER A 100 -2.21 9.55 -4.09
C SER A 100 -1.87 11.01 -4.44
N ARG A 101 -2.30 11.95 -3.58
CA ARG A 101 -2.08 13.41 -3.72
C ARG A 101 -0.88 13.95 -2.94
N LYS A 102 -0.26 13.15 -2.07
CA LYS A 102 0.98 13.51 -1.35
C LYS A 102 2.20 13.18 -2.20
#